data_AF-A0A1Z2KUR3-F1
#
_entry.id   AF-A0A1Z2KUR3-F1
#
_cell.length_a   1.000
_cell.length_b   1.000
_cell.length_c   1.000
_cell.angle_alpha   90.00
_cell.angle_beta   90.00
_cell.angle_gamma   90.00
#
_symmetry.space_group_name_H-M   'P 1'
#
loop_
_entity.id
_entity.type
_entity.pdbx_description
1 polymer ?
#
loop_
_entity_poly.entity_id
_entity_poly.type
_entity_poly.pdbx_seq_one_letter_code
_entity_poly.pdbx_strand_id
1 'polypeptide(L)'
;MDSTALARAYRSLLDAAQALTAAVPVLGAEDRATADWTLGHIALSDGMLAAVARDVLAGRPARIDNTAAMEPAALARLTATTSHAGRVALVRRHAGELLGLVEALSPHQAAALIQARLVDRTGRQVFDGRLAWEEVVRMRAEEHLPGHAATLAALHPAAGRA
;
A
#
# COMPACT_ATOMS: atom_id res chain seq x y z
N MET A 1 7.22 -17.69 3.16
CA MET A 1 7.94 -16.97 2.08
C MET A 1 8.83 -15.92 2.73
N ASP A 2 10.00 -15.56 2.16
CA ASP A 2 10.84 -14.49 2.73
C ASP A 2 10.14 -13.12 2.59
N SER A 3 9.88 -12.47 3.74
CA SER A 3 9.20 -11.17 3.83
C SER A 3 10.19 -10.00 3.97
N THR A 4 11.50 -10.24 4.01
CA THR A 4 12.50 -9.25 4.41
C THR A 4 12.47 -7.99 3.54
N ALA A 5 12.34 -8.15 2.21
CA ALA A 5 12.23 -7.03 1.28
C ALA A 5 10.96 -6.20 1.53
N LEU A 6 9.82 -6.87 1.72
CA LEU A 6 8.54 -6.23 2.02
C LEU A 6 8.60 -5.47 3.35
N ALA A 7 9.20 -6.07 4.39
CA ALA A 7 9.37 -5.46 5.70
C ALA A 7 10.25 -4.19 5.63
N ARG A 8 11.34 -4.23 4.86
CA ARG A 8 12.17 -3.04 4.60
C ARG A 8 11.37 -1.94 3.91
N ALA A 9 10.61 -2.28 2.87
CA ALA A 9 9.83 -1.31 2.11
C ALA A 9 8.76 -0.62 2.98
N TYR A 10 8.06 -1.36 3.84
CA TYR A 10 7.12 -0.78 4.80
C TYR A 10 7.80 0.13 5.83
N ARG A 11 8.98 -0.24 6.35
CA ARG A 11 9.73 0.63 7.26
C ARG A 11 10.06 1.96 6.59
N SER A 12 10.64 1.92 5.38
CA SER A 12 10.97 3.15 4.64
C SER A 12 9.74 4.04 4.39
N LEU A 13 8.61 3.45 4.00
CA LEU A 13 7.36 4.18 3.82
C LEU A 13 6.87 4.82 5.12
N LEU A 14 6.84 4.05 6.21
CA LEU A 14 6.35 4.51 7.51
C LEU A 14 7.26 5.58 8.10
N ASP A 15 8.57 5.47 7.93
CA ASP A 15 9.54 6.48 8.37
C ASP A 15 9.33 7.81 7.62
N ALA A 16 9.17 7.75 6.29
CA ALA A 16 8.84 8.93 5.49
C ALA A 16 7.51 9.57 5.91
N ALA A 17 6.48 8.75 6.14
CA ALA A 17 5.18 9.23 6.60
C ALA A 17 5.24 9.83 8.02
N GLN A 18 6.05 9.25 8.91
CA GLN A 18 6.22 9.71 10.27
C GLN A 18 6.97 11.04 10.31
N ALA A 19 8.00 11.21 9.48
CA ALA A 19 8.74 12.46 9.33
C ALA A 19 7.83 13.63 8.91
N LEU A 20 6.80 13.36 8.11
CA LEU A 20 5.82 14.39 7.72
C LEU A 20 4.92 14.83 8.88
N THR A 21 4.78 14.07 9.96
CA THR A 21 3.75 14.34 11.01
C THR A 21 3.87 15.75 11.60
N ALA A 22 5.09 16.23 11.84
CA ALA A 22 5.33 17.59 12.34
C ALA A 22 5.17 18.66 11.25
N ALA A 23 5.43 18.31 9.98
CA ALA A 23 5.30 19.20 8.84
C ALA A 23 3.85 19.35 8.35
N VAL A 24 2.98 18.36 8.63
CA VAL A 24 1.59 18.32 8.17
C VAL A 24 0.86 19.65 8.38
N PRO A 25 0.93 20.37 9.52
CA PRO A 25 0.23 21.65 9.68
C PRO A 25 0.66 22.75 8.70
N VAL A 26 1.91 22.72 8.22
CA VAL A 26 2.49 23.75 7.35
C VAL A 26 2.61 23.32 5.88
N LEU A 27 2.23 22.07 5.54
CA LEU A 27 2.17 21.64 4.15
C LEU A 27 1.16 22.47 3.35
N GLY A 28 1.56 22.84 2.13
CA GLY A 28 0.65 23.40 1.13
C GLY A 28 -0.48 22.42 0.79
N ALA A 29 -1.58 22.94 0.25
CA ALA A 29 -2.78 22.15 -0.02
C ALA A 29 -2.51 20.96 -0.95
N GLU A 30 -1.70 21.15 -2.00
CA GLU A 30 -1.33 20.09 -2.95
C GLU A 30 -0.46 19.00 -2.33
N ASP A 31 0.55 19.40 -1.55
CA ASP A 31 1.44 18.46 -0.85
C ASP A 31 0.66 17.66 0.20
N ARG A 32 -0.27 18.30 0.94
CA ARG A 32 -1.18 17.62 1.86
C ARG A 32 -2.09 16.64 1.14
N ALA A 33 -2.70 17.05 0.03
CA ALA A 33 -3.57 16.18 -0.76
C ALA A 33 -2.81 14.97 -1.31
N THR A 34 -1.53 15.15 -1.68
CA THR A 34 -0.64 14.07 -2.11
C THR A 34 -0.36 13.10 -0.97
N ALA A 35 0.04 13.58 0.22
CA ALA A 35 0.28 12.73 1.39
C ALA A 35 -0.98 11.93 1.78
N ASP A 36 -2.14 12.60 1.79
CA ASP A 36 -3.43 11.99 2.13
C ASP A 36 -3.84 10.93 1.13
N TRP A 37 -3.70 11.21 -0.17
CA TRP A 37 -3.95 10.24 -1.23
C TRP A 37 -3.03 9.03 -1.12
N THR A 38 -1.71 9.24 -0.95
CA THR A 38 -0.72 8.16 -0.88
C THR A 38 -0.98 7.24 0.31
N LEU A 39 -1.16 7.79 1.52
CA LEU A 39 -1.42 6.97 2.70
C LEU A 39 -2.78 6.28 2.64
N GLY A 40 -3.81 6.96 2.11
CA GLY A 40 -5.13 6.35 1.94
C GLY A 40 -5.11 5.20 0.94
N HIS A 41 -4.43 5.40 -0.19
CA HIS A 41 -4.27 4.39 -1.25
C HIS A 41 -3.59 3.14 -0.70
N ILE A 42 -2.48 3.31 0.03
CA ILE A 42 -1.73 2.19 0.59
C ILE A 42 -2.55 1.47 1.66
N ALA A 43 -3.20 2.20 2.57
CA ALA A 43 -4.03 1.60 3.60
C ALA A 43 -5.16 0.72 3.03
N LEU A 44 -5.88 1.21 2.02
CA LEU A 44 -6.94 0.45 1.35
C LEU A 44 -6.37 -0.75 0.58
N SER A 45 -5.26 -0.54 -0.12
CA SER A 45 -4.62 -1.60 -0.89
C SER A 45 -4.05 -2.70 0.00
N ASP A 46 -3.42 -2.38 1.13
CA ASP A 46 -2.89 -3.36 2.07
C ASP A 46 -3.99 -4.19 2.74
N GLY A 47 -5.12 -3.56 3.11
CA GLY A 47 -6.26 -4.27 3.67
C GLY A 47 -6.84 -5.30 2.68
N MET A 48 -6.91 -4.93 1.41
CA MET A 48 -7.28 -5.85 0.32
C MET A 48 -6.23 -6.97 0.16
N LEU A 49 -4.94 -6.64 0.11
CA LEU A 49 -3.88 -7.64 -0.04
C LEU A 49 -3.84 -8.63 1.13
N ALA A 50 -4.09 -8.17 2.36
CA ALA A 50 -4.22 -9.06 3.52
C ALA A 50 -5.39 -10.04 3.35
N ALA A 51 -6.53 -9.60 2.82
CA ALA A 51 -7.64 -10.49 2.51
C ALA A 51 -7.27 -11.54 1.46
N VAL A 52 -6.58 -11.14 0.40
CA VAL A 52 -6.09 -12.06 -0.64
C VAL A 52 -5.08 -13.04 -0.07
N ALA A 53 -4.14 -12.59 0.76
CA ALA A 53 -3.18 -13.47 1.42
C ALA A 53 -3.86 -14.51 2.31
N ARG A 54 -4.95 -14.14 3.02
CA ARG A 54 -5.76 -15.10 3.78
C ARG A 54 -6.44 -16.15 2.89
N ASP A 55 -6.91 -15.77 1.71
CA ASP A 55 -7.50 -16.71 0.75
C ASP A 55 -6.44 -17.65 0.17
N VAL A 56 -5.28 -17.13 -0.22
CA VAL A 56 -4.14 -17.94 -0.69
C VAL A 56 -3.68 -18.93 0.40
N LEU A 57 -3.53 -18.46 1.64
CA LEU A 57 -3.14 -19.31 2.77
C LEU A 57 -4.16 -20.43 3.02
N ALA A 58 -5.45 -20.14 2.83
CA ALA A 58 -6.51 -21.13 2.97
C ALA A 58 -6.73 -22.01 1.72
N GLY A 59 -5.94 -21.83 0.65
CA GLY A 59 -6.11 -22.57 -0.61
C GLY A 59 -7.43 -22.25 -1.33
N ARG A 60 -8.02 -21.07 -1.07
CA ARG A 60 -9.26 -20.61 -1.71
C ARG A 60 -8.95 -19.81 -2.99
N PRO A 61 -9.91 -19.72 -3.93
CA PRO A 61 -9.81 -18.77 -5.03
C PRO A 61 -9.59 -17.35 -4.52
N ALA A 62 -8.51 -16.72 -4.95
CA ALA A 62 -8.08 -15.40 -4.53
C ALA A 62 -8.17 -14.40 -5.69
N ARG A 63 -8.62 -13.17 -5.39
CA ARG A 63 -8.77 -12.09 -6.38
C ARG A 63 -8.33 -10.74 -5.84
N ILE A 64 -7.46 -10.05 -6.60
CA ILE A 64 -7.15 -8.64 -6.42
C ILE A 64 -8.08 -7.80 -7.30
N ASP A 65 -8.65 -6.74 -6.71
CA ASP A 65 -9.33 -5.67 -7.42
C ASP A 65 -9.03 -4.33 -6.75
N ASN A 66 -8.09 -3.57 -7.32
CA ASN A 66 -7.61 -2.34 -6.69
C ASN A 66 -8.56 -1.13 -6.88
N THR A 67 -9.74 -1.32 -7.48
CA THR A 67 -10.67 -0.21 -7.80
C THR A 67 -10.98 0.64 -6.57
N ALA A 68 -11.28 0.02 -5.43
CA ALA A 68 -11.58 0.75 -4.20
C ALA A 68 -10.37 1.55 -3.68
N ALA A 69 -9.15 1.08 -3.89
CA ALA A 69 -7.92 1.79 -3.51
C ALA A 69 -7.56 2.92 -4.49
N MET A 70 -8.22 3.01 -5.65
CA MET A 70 -8.05 4.08 -6.64
C MET A 70 -9.25 5.04 -6.69
N GLU A 71 -10.40 4.64 -6.15
CA GLU A 71 -11.64 5.43 -6.20
C GLU A 71 -11.51 6.72 -5.36
N PRO A 72 -11.68 7.91 -5.95
CA PRO A 72 -11.62 9.17 -5.22
C PRO A 72 -12.60 9.25 -4.04
N ALA A 73 -13.79 8.66 -4.16
CA ALA A 73 -14.79 8.68 -3.10
C ALA A 73 -14.39 7.82 -1.90
N ALA A 74 -13.81 6.63 -2.12
CA ALA A 74 -13.27 5.81 -1.03
C ALA A 74 -12.14 6.50 -0.29
N LEU A 75 -11.22 7.12 -1.03
CA LEU A 75 -10.10 7.87 -0.46
C LEU A 75 -10.59 9.08 0.32
N ALA A 76 -11.54 9.85 -0.23
CA ALA A 76 -12.14 11.00 0.45
C ALA A 76 -12.86 10.60 1.75
N ARG A 77 -13.59 9.47 1.77
CA ARG A 77 -14.21 8.95 2.99
C ARG A 77 -13.16 8.60 4.04
N LEU A 78 -12.08 7.93 3.63
CA LEU A 78 -11.01 7.55 4.55
C LEU A 78 -10.30 8.80 5.11
N THR A 79 -9.95 9.77 4.26
CA THR A 79 -9.24 10.98 4.69
C THR A 79 -10.11 11.88 5.56
N ALA A 80 -11.41 11.97 5.30
CA ALA A 80 -12.36 12.72 6.12
C ALA A 80 -12.56 12.12 7.52
N THR A 81 -12.34 10.82 7.69
CA THR A 81 -12.57 10.10 8.96
C THR A 81 -11.28 9.80 9.73
N THR A 82 -10.13 10.24 9.23
CA THR A 82 -8.83 9.97 9.85
C THR A 82 -7.96 11.23 9.93
N SER A 83 -7.09 11.30 10.93
CA SER A 83 -5.96 12.24 10.93
C SER A 83 -4.78 11.63 10.16
N HIS A 84 -3.74 12.43 9.86
CA HIS A 84 -2.48 11.90 9.30
C HIS A 84 -1.91 10.77 10.17
N ALA A 85 -1.79 11.00 11.48
CA ALA A 85 -1.32 9.98 12.42
C ALA A 85 -2.23 8.73 12.42
N GLY A 86 -3.56 8.92 12.29
CA GLY A 86 -4.51 7.83 12.14
C GLY A 86 -4.28 7.01 10.87
N ARG A 87 -3.98 7.67 9.74
CA ARG A 87 -3.62 7.00 8.47
C ARG A 87 -2.30 6.23 8.60
N VAL A 88 -1.28 6.81 9.22
CA VAL A 88 0.00 6.12 9.48
C VAL A 88 -0.22 4.87 10.36
N ALA A 89 -1.02 4.98 11.42
CA ALA A 89 -1.36 3.84 12.27
C ALA A 89 -2.13 2.75 11.52
N LEU A 90 -3.03 3.15 10.61
CA LEU A 90 -3.78 2.23 9.76
C LEU A 90 -2.88 1.46 8.80
N VAL A 91 -1.95 2.15 8.11
CA VAL A 91 -0.94 1.52 7.25
C VAL A 91 -0.09 0.56 8.07
N ARG A 92 0.42 0.98 9.24
CA ARG A 92 1.23 0.12 10.11
C ARG A 92 0.50 -1.16 10.52
N ARG A 93 -0.79 -1.07 10.84
CA ARG A 93 -1.60 -2.24 11.20
C ARG A 93 -1.75 -3.21 10.04
N HIS A 94 -2.14 -2.73 8.85
CA HIS A 94 -2.30 -3.60 7.69
C HIS A 94 -0.97 -4.17 7.19
N ALA A 95 0.12 -3.41 7.29
CA ALA A 95 1.47 -3.88 7.00
C ALA A 95 1.87 -5.06 7.90
N GLY A 96 1.65 -4.93 9.22
CA GLY A 96 1.93 -6.01 10.17
C GLY A 96 1.12 -7.27 9.89
N GLU A 97 -0.17 -7.12 9.56
CA GLU A 97 -1.02 -8.24 9.17
C GLU A 97 -0.52 -8.91 7.88
N LEU A 98 -0.27 -8.13 6.82
CA LEU A 98 0.19 -8.67 5.54
C LEU A 98 1.54 -9.38 5.67
N LEU A 99 2.49 -8.80 6.42
CA LEU A 99 3.79 -9.41 6.68
C LEU A 99 3.65 -10.77 7.36
N GLY A 100 2.85 -10.85 8.43
CA GLY A 100 2.60 -12.12 9.13
C GLY A 100 1.95 -13.17 8.23
N LEU A 101 1.03 -12.77 7.34
CA LEU A 101 0.41 -13.66 6.37
C LEU A 101 1.41 -14.15 5.32
N VAL A 102 2.27 -13.27 4.79
CA VAL A 102 3.31 -13.63 3.81
C VAL A 102 4.33 -14.60 4.41
N GLU A 103 4.74 -14.38 5.66
CA GLU A 103 5.67 -15.27 6.36
C GLU A 103 5.10 -16.67 6.54
N ALA A 104 3.79 -16.77 6.82
CA ALA A 104 3.10 -18.04 7.01
C ALA A 104 2.92 -18.88 5.73
N LEU A 105 3.11 -18.31 4.53
CA LEU A 105 2.93 -19.02 3.27
C LEU A 105 4.06 -20.02 3.01
N SER A 106 3.70 -21.26 2.67
CA SER A 106 4.62 -22.20 2.05
C SER A 106 5.03 -21.75 0.64
N PRO A 107 6.16 -22.24 0.08
CA PRO A 107 6.55 -21.92 -1.30
C PRO A 107 5.48 -22.27 -2.33
N HIS A 108 4.76 -23.38 -2.15
CA HIS A 108 3.67 -23.77 -3.05
C HIS A 108 2.51 -22.76 -3.03
N GLN A 109 2.11 -22.28 -1.85
CA GLN A 109 1.07 -21.27 -1.73
C GLN A 109 1.53 -19.91 -2.26
N ALA A 110 2.80 -19.56 -2.09
CA ALA A 110 3.37 -18.34 -2.65
C ALA A 110 3.33 -18.34 -4.19
N ALA A 111 3.57 -19.49 -4.83
CA ALA A 111 3.46 -19.65 -6.29
C ALA A 111 2.02 -19.74 -6.81
N ALA A 112 0.99 -19.69 -5.95
CA ALA A 112 -0.40 -19.83 -6.38
C ALA A 112 -0.82 -18.68 -7.31
N LEU A 113 -1.49 -19.03 -8.41
CA LEU A 113 -2.05 -18.05 -9.34
C LEU A 113 -3.36 -17.47 -8.81
N ILE A 114 -3.39 -16.14 -8.69
CA ILE A 114 -4.58 -15.38 -8.30
C ILE A 114 -5.13 -14.62 -9.50
N GLN A 115 -6.42 -14.29 -9.50
CA GLN A 115 -6.96 -13.33 -10.46
C GLN A 115 -6.61 -11.92 -10.02
N ALA A 116 -6.22 -11.04 -10.93
CA ALA A 116 -5.97 -9.64 -10.63
C ALA A 116 -6.62 -8.75 -11.69
N ARG A 117 -7.38 -7.76 -11.22
CA ARG A 117 -7.86 -6.64 -12.01
C ARG A 117 -7.28 -5.36 -11.42
N LEU A 118 -6.46 -4.68 -12.21
CA LEU A 118 -5.79 -3.45 -11.80
C LEU A 118 -6.25 -2.29 -12.69
N VAL A 119 -6.60 -1.18 -12.04
CA VAL A 119 -6.89 0.11 -12.66
C VAL A 119 -5.88 1.15 -12.22
N ASP A 120 -5.64 2.15 -13.06
CA ASP A 120 -4.88 3.34 -12.71
C ASP A 120 -5.75 4.37 -11.94
N ARG A 121 -5.14 5.51 -11.58
CA ARG A 121 -5.81 6.58 -10.83
C ARG A 121 -6.99 7.21 -11.60
N THR A 122 -7.06 7.05 -12.92
CA THR A 122 -8.19 7.51 -13.75
C THR A 122 -9.31 6.46 -13.83
N GLY A 123 -9.13 5.29 -13.22
CA GLY A 123 -10.06 4.17 -13.30
C GLY A 123 -9.92 3.32 -14.57
N ARG A 124 -8.96 3.65 -15.44
CA ARG A 124 -8.67 2.87 -16.64
C ARG A 124 -7.99 1.56 -16.26
N GLN A 125 -8.50 0.46 -16.81
CA GLN A 125 -7.90 -0.86 -16.62
C GLN A 125 -6.50 -0.91 -17.24
N VAL A 126 -5.51 -1.29 -16.43
CA VAL A 126 -4.11 -1.46 -16.85
C VAL A 126 -3.69 -2.92 -16.87
N PHE A 127 -4.38 -3.78 -16.14
CA PHE A 127 -4.15 -5.22 -16.14
C PHE A 127 -5.43 -5.97 -15.78
N ASP A 128 -5.68 -7.09 -16.47
CA ASP A 128 -6.67 -8.08 -16.07
C ASP A 128 -6.19 -9.47 -16.50
N GLY A 129 -5.96 -10.35 -15.53
CA GLY A 129 -5.35 -11.64 -15.78
C GLY A 129 -4.96 -12.35 -14.50
N ARG A 130 -4.06 -13.34 -14.63
CA ARG A 130 -3.54 -14.09 -13.48
C ARG A 130 -2.10 -13.71 -13.17
N LEU A 131 -1.77 -13.68 -11.89
CA LEU A 131 -0.42 -13.44 -11.39
C LEU A 131 -0.12 -14.43 -10.27
N ALA A 132 1.14 -14.86 -10.15
CA ALA A 132 1.59 -15.57 -8.97
C ALA A 132 1.54 -14.63 -7.75
N TRP A 133 1.10 -15.14 -6.60
CA TRP A 133 1.02 -14.32 -5.40
C TRP A 133 2.39 -13.77 -4.97
N GLU A 134 3.45 -14.57 -5.08
CA GLU A 134 4.82 -14.15 -4.80
C GLU A 134 5.27 -12.98 -5.68
N GLU A 135 4.82 -12.93 -6.93
CA GLU A 135 5.14 -11.85 -7.87
C GLU A 135 4.44 -10.55 -7.46
N VAL A 136 3.20 -10.64 -6.98
CA VAL A 136 2.49 -9.48 -6.40
C VAL A 136 3.23 -8.94 -5.19
N VAL A 137 3.67 -9.81 -4.28
CA VAL A 137 4.43 -9.42 -3.08
C VAL A 137 5.77 -8.81 -3.47
N ARG A 138 6.46 -9.37 -4.47
CA ARG A 138 7.72 -8.84 -4.99
C ARG A 138 7.54 -7.43 -5.56
N MET A 139 6.61 -7.23 -6.50
CA MET A 139 6.30 -5.90 -7.07
C MET A 139 5.90 -4.89 -5.98
N ARG A 140 5.17 -5.34 -4.96
CA ARG A 140 4.81 -4.50 -3.81
C ARG A 140 6.05 -4.01 -3.05
N ALA A 141 6.99 -4.90 -2.80
CA ALA A 141 8.21 -4.63 -2.04
C ALA A 141 9.26 -3.82 -2.82
N GLU A 142 9.41 -4.10 -4.11
CA GLU A 142 10.52 -3.59 -4.92
C GLU A 142 10.17 -2.31 -5.70
N GLU A 143 8.90 -2.10 -6.02
CA GLU A 143 8.48 -1.00 -6.90
C GLU A 143 7.43 -0.11 -6.24
N HIS A 144 6.31 -0.69 -5.81
CA HIS A 144 5.14 0.09 -5.36
C HIS A 144 5.39 0.85 -4.06
N LEU A 145 5.78 0.15 -2.98
CA LEU A 145 6.04 0.81 -1.69
C LEU A 145 7.24 1.77 -1.76
N PRO A 146 8.38 1.41 -2.41
CA PRO A 146 9.49 2.36 -2.57
C PRO A 146 9.12 3.63 -3.32
N GLY A 147 8.33 3.54 -4.40
CA GLY A 147 7.86 4.72 -5.15
C GLY A 147 7.03 5.67 -4.28
N HIS A 148 6.14 5.10 -3.44
CA HIS A 148 5.34 5.91 -2.50
C HIS A 148 6.16 6.46 -1.34
N ALA A 149 7.15 5.72 -0.84
CA ALA A 149 8.07 6.21 0.19
C ALA A 149 8.87 7.41 -0.33
N ALA A 150 9.38 7.35 -1.57
CA ALA A 150 10.04 8.47 -2.22
C ALA A 150 9.11 9.67 -2.41
N THR A 151 7.86 9.42 -2.81
CA THR A 151 6.84 10.48 -2.93
C THR A 151 6.63 11.19 -1.59
N LEU A 152 6.45 10.45 -0.49
CA LEU A 152 6.28 11.06 0.84
C LEU A 152 7.52 11.80 1.32
N ALA A 153 8.72 11.24 1.08
CA ALA A 153 9.98 11.89 1.46
C ALA A 153 10.17 13.24 0.76
N ALA A 154 9.76 13.35 -0.52
CA ALA A 154 9.85 14.58 -1.29
C ALA A 154 8.92 15.70 -0.78
N LEU A 155 7.88 15.36 -0.01
CA LEU A 155 6.98 16.35 0.62
C LEU A 155 7.59 16.97 1.88
N HIS A 156 8.68 16.42 2.42
CA HIS A 156 9.26 16.92 3.65
C HIS A 156 9.90 18.30 3.41
N PRO A 157 9.62 19.32 4.24
CA PRO A 157 10.13 20.68 4.01
C PRO A 157 11.65 20.79 3.94
N ALA A 158 12.38 19.93 4.67
CA ALA A 158 13.84 19.86 4.62
C ALA A 158 14.39 19.17 3.37
N ALA A 159 13.54 18.61 2.50
CA ALA A 159 13.95 18.00 1.23
C ALA A 159 14.48 19.03 0.22
N GLY A 160 14.40 20.34 0.51
CA GLY A 160 14.97 21.40 -0.30
C GLY A 160 14.40 21.39 -1.72
N ARG A 161 13.30 22.11 -1.95
CA ARG A 161 12.93 22.47 -3.32
C ARG A 161 14.01 23.45 -3.82
N ALA A 162 14.98 22.91 -4.56
CA ALA A 162 15.89 23.70 -5.39
C ALA A 162 15.10 24.48 -6.45
#